data_AF-A0A519GYT7-F1
#
_entry.id   AF-A0A519GYT7-F1
#
_cell.length_a   1.000
_cell.length_b   1.000
_cell.length_c   1.000
_cell.angle_alpha   90.00
_cell.angle_beta   90.00
_cell.angle_gamma   90.00
#
_symmetry.space_group_name_H-M   'P 1'
#
loop_
_entity.id
_entity.type
_entity.pdbx_description
1 polymer ?
#
loop_
_entity_poly.entity_id
_entity_poly.type
_entity_poly.pdbx_seq_one_letter_code
_entity_poly.pdbx_strand_id
1 'polypeptide(L)'
;MCGIVGAASIRNIVPVLVQGLQRLEYRGYDSCGVAVHAGGLTRARTTSRVAELLTQVAQDHVEGFTGIAHTRWATHGAPAVHNAHPHFSHGSGEGADSARPARVALVHNGIIENHEPLRAALQARG
;
A
#
# COMPACT_ATOMS: atom_id res chain seq x y z
N MET A 1 2.54 -12.87 -9.99
CA MET A 1 1.19 -12.74 -9.39
C MET A 1 1.34 -12.17 -7.99
N CYS A 2 0.90 -10.95 -7.70
CA CYS A 2 1.09 -10.24 -6.41
C CYS A 2 0.68 -11.00 -5.12
N GLY A 3 1.07 -10.48 -3.95
CA GLY A 3 0.73 -10.99 -2.62
C GLY A 3 0.05 -9.94 -1.72
N ILE A 4 -0.94 -10.34 -0.92
CA ILE A 4 -1.63 -9.49 0.06
C ILE A 4 -1.55 -10.14 1.44
N VAL A 5 -1.29 -9.33 2.47
CA VAL A 5 -1.38 -9.73 3.87
C VAL A 5 -2.19 -8.69 4.63
N GLY A 6 -3.08 -9.12 5.51
CA GLY A 6 -3.79 -8.25 6.44
C GLY A 6 -3.62 -8.77 7.86
N ALA A 7 -3.57 -7.87 8.83
CA ALA A 7 -3.47 -8.23 10.24
C ALA A 7 -4.23 -7.23 11.12
N ALA A 8 -4.88 -7.75 12.16
CA ALA A 8 -5.48 -6.99 13.23
C ALA A 8 -5.16 -7.68 14.56
N SER A 9 -4.66 -6.93 15.55
CA SER A 9 -4.24 -7.45 16.84
C SER A 9 -4.23 -6.35 17.91
N ILE A 10 -3.94 -6.70 19.16
CA ILE A 10 -3.66 -5.75 20.25
C ILE A 10 -2.16 -5.47 20.42
N ARG A 11 -1.31 -6.10 19.61
CA ARG A 11 0.15 -5.90 19.56
C ARG A 11 0.54 -5.29 18.21
N ASN A 12 1.72 -4.68 18.12
CA ASN A 12 2.23 -4.15 16.86
C ASN A 12 2.25 -5.25 15.77
N ILE A 13 1.50 -5.03 14.68
CA ILE A 13 1.34 -6.01 13.60
C ILE A 13 2.38 -5.88 12.48
N VAL A 14 3.22 -4.85 12.49
CA VAL A 14 4.16 -4.56 11.39
C VAL A 14 5.16 -5.69 11.15
N PRO A 15 5.80 -6.30 12.17
CA PRO A 15 6.66 -7.46 11.96
C PRO A 15 5.94 -8.65 11.32
N VAL A 16 4.67 -8.88 11.70
CA VAL A 16 3.84 -9.96 11.15
C VAL A 16 3.49 -9.71 9.69
N LEU A 17 3.14 -8.47 9.35
CA LEU A 17 2.88 -8.08 7.96
C LEU A 17 4.12 -8.31 7.08
N VAL A 18 5.29 -7.83 7.52
CA VAL A 18 6.53 -7.95 6.75
C VAL A 18 6.96 -9.41 6.61
N GLN A 19 6.85 -10.22 7.66
CA GLN A 19 7.10 -11.66 7.58
C GLN A 19 6.13 -12.36 6.60
N GLY A 20 4.86 -11.95 6.59
CA GLY A 20 3.90 -12.43 5.61
C GLY A 20 4.32 -12.09 4.18
N LEU A 21 4.80 -10.86 3.94
CA LEU A 21 5.32 -10.46 2.63
C LEU A 21 6.55 -11.26 2.20
N GLN A 22 7.47 -11.59 3.12
CA GLN A 22 8.64 -12.44 2.79
C GLN A 22 8.20 -13.80 2.24
N ARG A 23 7.16 -14.40 2.83
CA ARG A 23 6.58 -15.67 2.34
C ARG A 23 5.86 -15.51 1.00
N LEU A 24 5.43 -14.31 0.64
CA LEU A 24 4.75 -13.98 -0.61
C LEU A 24 5.64 -13.27 -1.63
N GLU A 25 6.95 -13.17 -1.39
CA GLU A 25 7.84 -12.41 -2.26
C GLU A 25 8.07 -13.12 -3.61
N TYR A 26 7.99 -14.46 -3.64
CA TYR A 26 8.04 -15.24 -4.88
C TYR A 26 6.90 -14.91 -5.87
N ARG A 27 5.84 -14.28 -5.36
CA ARG A 27 4.63 -13.92 -6.10
C ARG A 27 4.81 -12.57 -6.83
N GLY A 28 5.53 -11.64 -6.25
CA GLY A 28 5.85 -10.33 -6.84
C GLY A 28 6.96 -9.64 -6.07
N TYR A 29 7.85 -8.95 -6.77
CA TYR A 29 9.07 -8.39 -6.18
C TYR A 29 9.52 -7.07 -6.81
N ASP A 30 8.70 -6.46 -7.68
CA ASP A 30 9.02 -5.16 -8.30
C ASP A 30 8.84 -4.01 -7.31
N SER A 31 8.00 -4.20 -6.30
CA SER A 31 7.82 -3.29 -5.16
C SER A 31 7.04 -3.95 -4.04
N CYS A 32 7.14 -3.39 -2.84
CA CYS A 32 6.39 -3.83 -1.68
C CYS A 32 6.07 -2.66 -0.75
N GLY A 33 5.14 -2.88 0.18
CA GLY A 33 4.79 -1.87 1.16
C GLY A 33 3.83 -2.36 2.23
N VAL A 34 3.74 -1.57 3.30
CA VAL A 34 2.80 -1.75 4.42
C VAL A 34 2.04 -0.45 4.68
N ALA A 35 0.81 -0.56 5.15
CA ALA A 35 0.06 0.54 5.74
C ALA A 35 -0.62 0.09 7.02
N VAL A 36 -0.66 0.98 8.01
CA VAL A 36 -1.26 0.74 9.32
C VAL A 36 -2.17 1.89 9.71
N HIS A 37 -3.13 1.59 10.58
CA HIS A 37 -3.95 2.58 11.25
C HIS A 37 -3.43 2.81 12.68
N ALA A 38 -2.92 4.02 12.93
CA ALA A 38 -2.27 4.42 14.17
C ALA A 38 -2.65 5.88 14.54
N GLY A 39 -3.93 6.12 14.85
CA GLY A 39 -4.47 7.48 15.02
C GLY A 39 -4.62 8.25 13.69
N GLY A 40 -4.42 7.55 12.59
CA GLY A 40 -4.38 8.02 11.21
C GLY A 40 -3.77 6.94 10.33
N LEU A 41 -3.80 7.09 9.01
CA LEU A 41 -3.16 6.15 8.10
C LEU A 41 -1.70 6.54 7.84
N THR A 42 -0.78 5.62 8.11
CA THR A 42 0.65 5.74 7.78
C THR A 42 1.07 4.58 6.90
N ARG A 43 2.07 4.79 6.02
CA ARG A 43 2.60 3.73 5.14
C ARG A 43 4.08 3.89 4.90
N ALA A 44 4.72 2.76 4.61
CA ALA A 44 6.04 2.68 3.99
C ALA A 44 5.92 1.86 2.70
N ARG A 45 6.60 2.30 1.64
CA ARG A 45 6.62 1.64 0.33
C ARG A 45 8.00 1.77 -0.28
N THR A 46 8.44 0.71 -0.96
CA THR A 46 9.74 0.68 -1.63
C THR A 46 9.68 -0.16 -2.91
N THR A 47 10.58 0.13 -3.85
CA THR A 47 10.90 -0.74 -4.99
C THR A 47 11.99 -1.76 -4.66
N SER A 48 12.60 -1.67 -3.48
CA SER A 48 13.51 -2.69 -2.95
C SER A 48 12.78 -3.98 -2.56
N ARG A 49 13.58 -5.00 -2.23
CA ARG A 49 13.10 -6.28 -1.68
C ARG A 49 12.45 -6.09 -0.32
N VAL A 50 11.61 -7.05 0.08
CA VAL A 50 10.88 -7.04 1.37
C VAL A 50 11.84 -6.95 2.57
N ALA A 51 13.04 -7.51 2.45
CA ALA A 51 14.07 -7.41 3.48
C ALA A 51 14.45 -5.96 3.81
N GLU A 52 14.49 -5.08 2.81
CA GLU A 52 14.81 -3.66 3.04
C GLU A 52 13.61 -2.85 3.54
N LEU A 53 12.39 -3.27 3.20
CA LEU A 53 11.18 -2.67 3.77
C LEU A 53 11.17 -2.79 5.30
N LEU A 54 11.70 -3.89 5.87
CA LEU A 54 11.79 -4.06 7.32
C LEU A 54 12.66 -2.98 7.98
N THR A 55 13.78 -2.64 7.33
CA THR A 55 14.67 -1.57 7.81
C THR A 55 13.97 -0.22 7.73
N GLN A 56 13.28 0.05 6.62
CA GLN A 56 12.54 1.30 6.43
C GLN A 56 11.43 1.48 7.47
N VAL A 57 10.60 0.46 7.72
CA VAL A 57 9.52 0.57 8.72
C VAL A 57 10.05 0.80 10.13
N ALA A 58 11.24 0.28 10.46
CA ALA A 58 11.89 0.53 11.73
C ALA A 58 12.43 1.97 11.84
N GLN A 59 13.05 2.49 10.78
CA GLN A 59 13.55 3.87 10.71
C GLN A 59 12.43 4.91 10.75
N ASP A 60 11.35 4.64 10.03
CA ASP A 60 10.17 5.52 9.94
C ASP A 60 9.22 5.35 11.13
N HIS A 61 9.53 4.46 12.08
CA HIS A 61 8.70 4.11 13.23
C HIS A 61 7.23 3.78 12.85
N VAL A 62 7.05 3.03 11.76
CA VAL A 62 5.73 2.60 11.32
C VAL A 62 5.27 1.46 12.23
N GLU A 63 4.26 1.73 13.04
CA GLU A 63 3.67 0.78 13.98
C GLU A 63 2.16 0.94 14.02
N GLY A 64 1.45 -0.16 14.33
CA GLY A 64 0.01 -0.10 14.50
C GLY A 64 -0.59 -1.44 14.85
N PHE A 65 -1.89 -1.43 15.12
CA PHE A 65 -2.66 -2.59 15.59
C PHE A 65 -3.54 -3.21 14.50
N THR A 66 -3.72 -2.50 13.39
CA THR A 66 -4.47 -2.97 12.22
C THR A 66 -3.80 -2.44 10.97
N GLY A 67 -3.61 -3.30 9.97
CA GLY A 67 -2.91 -2.90 8.76
C GLY A 67 -2.96 -3.94 7.64
N ILE A 68 -2.46 -3.52 6.49
CA ILE A 68 -2.40 -4.28 5.25
C ILE A 68 -1.02 -4.14 4.62
N ALA A 69 -0.61 -5.14 3.86
CA ALA A 69 0.67 -5.17 3.19
C ALA A 69 0.56 -5.81 1.80
N HIS A 70 1.48 -5.45 0.91
CA HIS A 70 1.45 -5.92 -0.47
C HIS A 70 2.84 -6.18 -1.04
N THR A 71 2.94 -7.22 -1.87
CA THR A 71 4.03 -7.39 -2.84
C THR A 71 3.47 -7.29 -4.26
N ARG A 72 4.10 -6.48 -5.10
CA ARG A 72 3.62 -6.16 -6.46
C ARG A 72 4.49 -6.81 -7.53
N TRP A 73 3.82 -7.41 -8.51
CA TRP A 73 4.35 -7.69 -9.84
C TRP A 73 3.75 -6.66 -10.80
N ALA A 74 4.57 -5.85 -11.45
CA ALA A 74 4.13 -4.73 -12.27
C ALA A 74 3.49 -5.24 -13.59
N THR A 75 2.19 -4.98 -13.77
CA THR A 75 1.47 -5.22 -15.04
C THR A 75 1.09 -3.92 -15.74
N HIS A 76 0.70 -2.90 -14.97
CA HIS A 76 0.43 -1.54 -15.45
C HIS A 76 1.32 -0.54 -14.72
N GLY A 77 2.06 0.29 -15.46
CA GLY A 77 2.96 1.31 -14.91
C GLY A 77 4.29 0.74 -14.38
N ALA A 78 5.35 1.55 -14.49
CA ALA A 78 6.70 1.16 -14.12
C ALA A 78 6.82 0.79 -12.61
N PRO A 79 7.79 -0.06 -12.23
CA PRO A 79 8.22 -0.23 -10.85
C PRO A 79 8.69 1.09 -10.26
N ALA A 80 7.82 1.77 -9.51
CA ALA A 80 8.09 3.06 -8.88
C ALA A 80 7.34 3.14 -7.55
N VAL A 81 7.90 3.85 -6.57
CA VAL A 81 7.33 3.96 -5.22
C VAL A 81 5.89 4.48 -5.24
N HIS A 82 5.56 5.42 -6.14
CA HIS A 82 4.18 5.93 -6.25
C HIS A 82 3.18 4.88 -6.75
N ASN A 83 3.62 3.92 -7.57
CA ASN A 83 2.84 2.78 -8.08
C ASN A 83 2.84 1.58 -7.12
N ALA A 84 3.70 1.55 -6.12
CA ALA A 84 3.69 0.52 -5.10
C ALA A 84 2.42 0.62 -4.25
N HIS A 85 1.88 -0.51 -3.82
CA HIS A 85 0.76 -0.55 -2.87
C HIS A 85 1.32 -0.54 -1.43
N PRO A 86 0.55 -0.14 -0.41
CA PRO A 86 -0.85 0.31 -0.45
C PRO A 86 -1.08 1.72 -1.02
N HIS A 87 -2.16 1.89 -1.77
CA HIS A 87 -2.64 3.19 -2.23
C HIS A 87 -3.52 3.86 -1.17
N PHE A 88 -3.42 5.19 -1.09
CA PHE A 88 -4.21 6.00 -0.18
C PHE A 88 -5.23 6.83 -0.96
N SER A 89 -6.45 6.93 -0.43
CA SER A 89 -7.45 7.89 -0.87
C SER A 89 -7.74 8.86 0.27
N HIS A 90 -7.82 10.14 -0.07
CA HIS A 90 -8.09 11.25 0.86
C HIS A 90 -9.59 11.62 0.90
N GLY A 91 -10.43 10.91 0.15
CA GLY A 91 -11.86 11.20 -0.02
C GLY A 91 -12.16 12.02 -1.27
N SER A 92 -13.36 12.59 -1.33
CA SER A 92 -13.86 13.41 -2.44
C SER A 92 -13.99 14.89 -2.04
N GLY A 93 -14.04 15.78 -3.05
CA GLY A 93 -14.24 17.23 -2.88
C GLY A 93 -12.93 18.03 -2.86
N GLU A 94 -13.03 19.36 -2.82
CA GLU A 94 -11.86 20.25 -2.89
C GLU A 94 -10.79 19.91 -1.84
N GLY A 95 -9.51 19.84 -2.25
CA GLY A 95 -8.39 19.49 -1.36
C GLY A 95 -8.15 17.98 -1.19
N ALA A 96 -8.81 17.12 -1.98
CA ALA A 96 -8.58 15.67 -2.01
C ALA A 96 -7.21 15.26 -2.58
N ASP A 97 -6.49 16.21 -3.16
CA ASP A 97 -5.23 16.06 -3.88
C ASP A 97 -4.00 15.94 -2.97
N SER A 98 -4.11 16.15 -1.65
CA SER A 98 -3.19 15.65 -0.58
C SER A 98 -3.20 16.48 0.70
N ALA A 99 -3.90 17.62 0.73
CA ALA A 99 -3.92 18.51 1.90
C ALA A 99 -4.59 17.86 3.14
N ARG A 100 -5.45 16.87 2.92
CA ARG A 100 -6.19 16.16 3.98
C ARG A 100 -5.50 14.85 4.36
N PRO A 101 -5.65 14.36 5.60
CA PRO A 101 -5.19 13.02 5.95
C PRO A 101 -5.89 11.95 5.09
N ALA A 102 -5.16 10.88 4.77
CA ALA A 102 -5.74 9.75 4.06
C ALA A 102 -6.85 9.09 4.89
N ARG A 103 -7.93 8.69 4.22
CA ARG A 103 -9.11 8.06 4.83
C ARG A 103 -9.21 6.57 4.54
N VAL A 104 -8.68 6.13 3.41
CA VAL A 104 -8.73 4.73 2.96
C VAL A 104 -7.35 4.29 2.51
N ALA A 105 -6.92 3.14 2.97
CA ALA A 105 -5.77 2.41 2.45
C ALA A 105 -6.25 1.18 1.68
N LEU A 106 -5.71 0.95 0.49
CA LEU A 106 -6.15 -0.14 -0.39
C LEU A 106 -4.97 -0.89 -1.01
N VAL A 107 -5.07 -2.21 -1.01
CA VAL A 107 -4.22 -3.14 -1.77
C VAL A 107 -5.11 -3.91 -2.75
N HIS A 108 -4.56 -4.33 -3.88
CA HIS A 108 -5.33 -5.02 -4.91
C HIS A 108 -4.48 -6.04 -5.65
N ASN A 109 -5.05 -7.21 -5.90
CA ASN A 109 -4.48 -8.26 -6.73
C ASN A 109 -5.47 -8.54 -7.86
N GLY A 110 -5.13 -8.11 -9.07
CA GLY A 110 -5.97 -8.26 -10.25
C GLY A 110 -5.75 -7.11 -11.20
N ILE A 111 -6.60 -7.00 -12.22
CA ILE A 111 -6.57 -5.93 -13.22
C ILE A 111 -7.95 -5.28 -13.23
N ILE A 112 -7.98 -3.95 -13.21
CA ILE A 112 -9.20 -3.17 -13.45
C ILE A 112 -9.20 -2.82 -14.94
N GLU A 113 -9.85 -3.65 -15.74
CA GLU A 113 -9.80 -3.58 -17.21
C GLU A 113 -10.35 -2.26 -17.76
N ASN A 114 -11.30 -1.66 -17.04
CA ASN A 114 -11.92 -0.38 -17.37
C ASN A 114 -11.36 0.80 -16.55
N HIS A 115 -10.09 0.75 -16.12
CA HIS A 115 -9.51 1.83 -15.29
C HIS A 115 -9.45 3.18 -16.02
N GLU A 116 -9.20 3.20 -17.33
CA GLU A 116 -9.09 4.44 -18.10
C GLU A 116 -10.42 5.22 -18.16
N PRO A 117 -11.57 4.63 -18.56
CA PRO A 117 -12.84 5.34 -18.51
C PRO A 117 -13.26 5.70 -17.08
N LEU A 118 -12.95 4.87 -16.07
CA LEU A 118 -13.20 5.21 -14.67
C LEU A 118 -12.37 6.42 -14.23
N ARG A 119 -11.09 6.48 -14.60
CA ARG A 119 -10.20 7.62 -14.31
C ARG A 119 -10.76 8.90 -14.93
N ALA A 120 -11.12 8.87 -16.20
CA ALA A 120 -11.68 10.03 -16.89
C ALA A 120 -12.97 10.52 -16.23
N ALA A 121 -13.89 9.60 -15.88
CA ALA A 121 -15.14 9.93 -15.20
C ALA A 121 -14.92 10.50 -13.79
N LEU A 122 -13.91 10.03 -13.06
CA LEU A 122 -13.56 10.56 -11.74
C LEU A 122 -12.91 11.95 -11.85
N GLN A 123 -11.98 12.15 -12.78
CA GLN A 123 -11.35 13.46 -13.01
C GLN A 123 -12.37 14.54 -13.41
N ALA A 124 -13.39 14.17 -14.20
CA ALA A 124 -14.47 15.07 -14.59
C ALA A 124 -15.35 15.52 -13.40
N ARG A 125 -15.30 14.81 -12.27
CA ARG A 125 -16.09 15.11 -11.06
C ARG A 125 -15.36 15.97 -10.03
N GLY A 126 -14.10 16.32 -10.28
CA GLY A 126 -13.20 16.95 -9.30
C GLY A 126 -12.73 15.99 -8.22
#